data_AF-A9V762-F1
#
_entry.id   AF-A9V762-F1
#
_cell.length_a   1.000
_cell.length_b   1.000
_cell.length_c   1.000
_cell.angle_alpha   90.00
_cell.angle_beta   90.00
_cell.angle_gamma   90.00
#
_symmetry.space_group_name_H-M   'P 1'
#
loop_
_entity.id
_entity.type
_entity.pdbx_description
1 polymer ?
#
loop_
_entity_poly.entity_id
_entity_poly.type
_entity_poly.pdbx_seq_one_letter_code
_entity_poly.pdbx_strand_id
1 'polypeptide(L)'
;MRINNNDALTSEGLVLVPYMAHHVPKYHEWMQSTELQEQPAHGMCTNGRSATTRLDDPSPDVTVEEETAAMVGDVNLFFNDQDDPHSAEIERVTAKIGFANAPSLHLFTERLGFTEVSRSVVFEEVTLERRLEPALVAEWRALVQSRKLAYDTAFVAARA
;
A
#
# COMPACT_ATOMS: atom_id res chain seq x y z
N MET A 1 -4.62 -17.79 -0.10
CA MET A 1 -3.39 -17.34 0.57
C MET A 1 -2.41 -16.93 -0.52
N ARG A 2 -1.97 -15.66 -0.54
CA ARG A 2 -0.99 -15.19 -1.50
C ARG A 2 0.42 -15.50 -0.98
N ILE A 3 1.35 -15.68 -1.91
CA ILE A 3 2.75 -16.08 -1.67
C ILE A 3 3.49 -15.09 -0.74
N ASN A 4 3.04 -13.83 -0.68
CA ASN A 4 3.67 -12.74 0.07
C ASN A 4 3.16 -12.55 1.51
N ASN A 5 2.48 -13.54 2.09
CA ASN A 5 1.82 -13.37 3.40
C ASN A 5 2.82 -13.21 4.57
N ASN A 6 4.11 -13.46 4.35
CA ASN A 6 5.15 -13.32 5.36
C ASN A 6 6.18 -12.22 5.00
N ASP A 7 5.92 -11.45 3.94
CA ASP A 7 6.85 -10.43 3.46
C ASP A 7 6.44 -9.06 4.00
N ALA A 8 7.37 -8.34 4.64
CA ALA A 8 7.19 -6.97 5.09
C ALA A 8 7.95 -5.99 4.19
N LEU A 9 7.39 -4.81 3.96
CA LEU A 9 8.07 -3.71 3.26
C LEU A 9 8.57 -2.71 4.30
N THR A 10 9.89 -2.56 4.40
CA THR A 10 10.53 -1.68 5.37
C THR A 10 11.03 -0.40 4.71
N SER A 11 10.87 0.72 5.41
CA SER A 11 11.49 2.01 5.12
C SER A 11 12.05 2.61 6.41
N GLU A 12 12.82 3.71 6.32
CA GLU A 12 13.52 4.32 7.48
C GLU A 12 12.60 4.68 8.66
N GLY A 13 11.29 4.86 8.44
CA GLY A 13 10.34 5.20 9.52
C GLY A 13 8.97 4.55 9.39
N LEU A 14 8.82 3.52 8.55
CA LEU A 14 7.57 2.82 8.34
C LEU A 14 7.81 1.37 7.93
N VAL A 15 7.07 0.44 8.51
CA VAL A 15 7.01 -0.95 8.10
C VAL A 15 5.59 -1.29 7.67
N LEU A 16 5.44 -1.77 6.44
CA LEU A 16 4.18 -2.32 5.96
C LEU A 16 4.21 -3.82 6.18
N VAL A 17 3.29 -4.29 7.00
CA VAL A 17 3.13 -5.71 7.32
C VAL A 17 1.85 -6.24 6.67
N PRO A 18 1.83 -7.50 6.22
CA PRO A 18 0.62 -8.12 5.73
C PRO A 18 -0.48 -8.05 6.80
N TYR A 19 -1.71 -7.79 6.37
CA TYR A 19 -2.84 -7.75 7.30
C TYR A 19 -3.09 -9.15 7.91
N MET A 20 -3.14 -9.22 9.24
CA MET A 20 -3.30 -10.43 10.04
C MET A 20 -4.53 -10.35 10.95
N ALA A 21 -5.01 -11.50 11.43
CA ALA A 21 -6.20 -11.58 12.27
C ALA A 21 -6.09 -10.79 13.58
N HIS A 22 -4.89 -10.64 14.14
CA HIS A 22 -4.66 -9.87 15.36
C HIS A 22 -4.73 -8.35 15.16
N HIS A 23 -4.66 -7.85 13.93
CA HIS A 23 -4.87 -6.43 13.61
C HIS A 23 -6.36 -6.02 13.65
N VAL A 24 -7.25 -7.00 13.54
CA VAL A 24 -8.70 -6.81 13.41
C VAL A 24 -9.33 -6.04 14.58
N PRO A 25 -9.01 -6.31 15.86
CA PRO A 25 -9.63 -5.60 16.98
C PRO A 25 -9.31 -4.11 17.00
N LYS A 26 -8.02 -3.75 16.83
CA LYS A 26 -7.58 -2.35 16.79
C LYS A 26 -8.14 -1.61 15.58
N TYR A 27 -8.19 -2.27 14.42
CA TYR A 27 -8.83 -1.71 13.24
C TYR A 27 -10.34 -1.45 13.46
N HIS A 28 -11.06 -2.39 14.08
CA HIS A 28 -12.48 -2.19 14.39
C HIS A 28 -12.70 -1.03 15.35
N GLU A 29 -11.82 -0.86 16.35
CA GLU A 29 -11.87 0.29 17.26
C GLU A 29 -11.72 1.62 16.47
N TRP A 30 -10.78 1.70 15.54
CA TRP A 30 -10.65 2.86 14.66
C TRP A 30 -11.89 3.08 13.79
N MET A 31 -12.44 2.02 13.21
CA MET A 31 -13.65 2.10 12.39
C MET A 31 -14.91 2.51 13.16
N GLN A 32 -14.88 2.55 14.49
CA GLN A 32 -15.96 3.11 15.32
C GLN A 32 -15.86 4.63 15.51
N SER A 33 -14.72 5.25 15.16
CA SER A 33 -14.56 6.69 15.24
C SER A 33 -15.43 7.40 14.21
N THR A 34 -16.32 8.29 14.68
CA THR A 34 -17.16 9.14 13.83
C THR A 34 -16.32 9.95 12.83
N GLU A 35 -15.14 10.42 13.25
CA GLU A 35 -14.20 11.19 12.41
C GLU A 35 -13.60 10.38 11.26
N LEU A 36 -13.44 9.07 11.42
CA LEU A 36 -12.95 8.17 10.36
C LEU A 36 -14.08 7.69 9.44
N GLN A 37 -15.31 7.57 9.96
CA GLN A 37 -16.48 7.21 9.17
C GLN A 37 -16.97 8.34 8.25
N GLU A 38 -16.72 9.59 8.61
CA GLU A 38 -17.05 10.76 7.80
C GLU A 38 -16.09 10.98 6.62
N GLN A 39 -14.94 10.29 6.59
CA GLN A 39 -14.03 10.35 5.45
C GLN A 39 -14.56 9.50 4.28
N PRO A 40 -14.38 9.94 3.02
CA PRO A 40 -14.92 9.20 1.87
C PRO A 40 -14.28 7.81 1.80
N ALA A 41 -15.07 6.79 2.17
CA ALA A 41 -14.74 5.36 2.03
C ALA A 41 -14.75 4.88 0.56
N HIS A 42 -14.41 5.77 -0.39
CA HIS A 42 -14.53 5.54 -1.82
C HIS A 42 -13.35 4.72 -2.33
N GLY A 43 -13.32 3.47 -1.90
CA GLY A 43 -12.28 2.50 -2.24
C GLY A 43 -12.37 1.16 -1.53
N MET A 44 -13.48 0.84 -0.86
CA MET A 44 -13.70 -0.50 -0.28
C MET A 44 -13.83 -1.58 -1.38
N CYS A 45 -12.70 -1.95 -1.99
CA CYS A 45 -12.52 -3.28 -2.53
C CYS A 45 -12.30 -4.21 -1.35
N THR A 46 -13.28 -5.06 -1.06
CA THR A 46 -13.38 -5.99 0.07
C THR A 46 -12.28 -7.07 0.16
N ASN A 47 -11.19 -6.92 -0.62
CA ASN A 47 -10.13 -7.92 -0.80
C ASN A 47 -8.71 -7.35 -0.63
N GLY A 48 -8.56 -6.07 -0.26
CA GLY A 48 -7.26 -5.44 0.01
C GLY A 48 -6.74 -5.76 1.41
N ARG A 49 -5.45 -6.08 1.52
CA ARG A 49 -4.73 -6.30 2.79
C ARG A 49 -3.57 -5.32 2.84
N SER A 50 -3.51 -4.43 3.84
CA SER A 50 -2.25 -4.11 4.54
C SER A 50 -2.55 -3.52 5.92
N ALA A 51 -1.64 -3.71 6.88
CA ALA A 51 -1.58 -2.96 8.13
C ALA A 51 -0.24 -2.20 8.15
N THR A 52 -0.25 -0.99 8.71
CA THR A 52 0.91 -0.10 8.75
C THR A 52 1.43 -0.02 10.18
N THR A 53 2.64 -0.50 10.42
CA THR A 53 3.29 -0.50 11.74
C THR A 53 4.48 0.47 11.70
N ARG A 54 4.55 1.42 12.63
CA ARG A 54 5.72 2.29 12.77
C ARG A 54 6.70 1.64 13.75
N LEU A 55 7.72 0.97 13.22
CA LEU A 55 8.86 0.50 14.02
C LEU A 55 10.11 1.21 13.51
N ASP A 56 10.79 1.91 14.41
CA ASP A 56 12.20 2.25 14.20
C ASP A 56 12.95 0.91 14.21
N ASP A 57 13.41 0.46 13.03
CA ASP A 57 14.17 -0.78 12.75
C ASP A 57 13.64 -2.06 13.47
N PRO A 58 12.74 -2.85 12.85
CA PRO A 58 12.13 -3.98 13.53
C PRO A 58 13.17 -5.08 13.79
N SER A 59 13.55 -5.25 15.06
CA SER A 59 14.20 -6.49 15.50
C SER A 59 13.25 -7.67 15.25
N PRO A 60 13.76 -8.88 14.96
CA PRO A 60 12.93 -10.06 14.72
C PRO A 60 12.09 -10.52 15.95
N ASP A 61 12.25 -9.87 17.11
CA ASP A 61 11.60 -10.22 18.38
C ASP A 61 10.39 -9.32 18.74
N VAL A 62 9.87 -8.51 17.80
CA VAL A 62 8.69 -7.67 18.07
C VAL A 62 7.48 -8.56 18.37
N THR A 63 6.87 -8.36 19.54
CA THR A 63 5.67 -9.09 19.93
C THR A 63 4.44 -8.58 19.16
N VAL A 64 3.42 -9.44 19.00
CA VAL A 64 2.14 -9.06 18.38
C VAL A 64 1.50 -7.85 19.06
N GLU A 65 1.70 -7.69 20.36
CA GLU A 65 1.17 -6.58 21.16
C GLU A 65 1.90 -5.26 20.86
N GLU A 66 3.22 -5.30 20.74
CA GLU A 66 4.03 -4.14 20.34
C GLU A 66 3.76 -3.70 18.90
N GLU A 67 3.65 -4.66 17.98
CA GLU A 67 3.24 -4.41 16.59
C GLU A 67 1.85 -3.77 16.54
N THR A 68 0.88 -4.38 17.22
CA THR A 68 -0.49 -3.87 17.24
C THR A 68 -0.52 -2.48 17.87
N ALA A 69 0.22 -2.22 18.96
CA ALA A 69 0.31 -0.91 19.59
C ALA A 69 0.92 0.14 18.65
N ALA A 70 1.96 -0.22 17.89
CA ALA A 70 2.65 0.63 16.93
C ALA A 70 1.91 0.84 15.59
N MET A 71 0.77 0.17 15.37
CA MET A 71 -0.05 0.42 14.17
C MET A 71 -0.52 1.88 14.12
N VAL A 72 -0.32 2.52 12.98
CA VAL A 72 -0.73 3.92 12.72
C VAL A 72 -1.76 4.06 11.59
N GLY A 73 -2.07 2.97 10.88
CA GLY A 73 -3.12 2.95 9.87
C GLY A 73 -3.12 1.66 9.04
N ASP A 74 -3.92 1.64 7.99
CA ASP A 74 -3.91 0.62 6.94
C ASP A 74 -3.68 1.28 5.56
N VAL A 75 -3.17 0.50 4.61
CA VAL A 75 -2.98 0.93 3.21
C VAL A 75 -3.43 -0.22 2.32
N ASN A 76 -3.99 0.05 1.15
CA ASN A 76 -4.26 -1.00 0.16
C ASN A 76 -3.35 -0.79 -1.04
N LEU A 77 -2.47 -1.77 -1.30
CA LEU A 77 -1.57 -1.74 -2.45
C LEU A 77 -2.08 -2.65 -3.57
N PHE A 78 -2.27 -2.07 -4.75
CA PHE A 78 -2.67 -2.78 -5.96
C PHE A 78 -1.55 -2.64 -6.99
N PHE A 79 -0.95 -3.76 -7.38
CA PHE A 79 0.20 -3.76 -8.29
C PHE A 79 -0.16 -4.06 -9.74
N ASN A 80 -1.32 -4.67 -9.97
CA ASN A 80 -1.71 -5.17 -11.29
C ASN A 80 -2.96 -4.45 -11.79
N ASP A 81 -3.07 -4.35 -13.11
CA ASP A 81 -4.33 -4.05 -13.76
C ASP A 81 -5.36 -5.15 -13.39
N GLN A 82 -6.61 -4.76 -13.16
CA GLN A 82 -7.70 -5.70 -12.88
C GLN A 82 -8.00 -6.57 -14.11
N ASP A 83 -7.73 -6.04 -15.31
CA ASP A 83 -7.96 -6.72 -16.58
C ASP A 83 -6.73 -7.52 -17.07
N ASP A 84 -5.53 -7.22 -16.55
CA ASP A 84 -4.29 -7.97 -16.83
C ASP A 84 -3.48 -8.26 -15.55
N PRO A 85 -3.67 -9.43 -14.91
CA PRO A 85 -2.98 -9.81 -13.69
C PRO A 85 -1.48 -10.09 -13.87
N HIS A 86 -0.95 -10.08 -15.09
CA HIS A 86 0.47 -10.23 -15.38
C HIS A 86 1.15 -8.92 -15.78
N SER A 87 0.39 -7.82 -15.81
CA SER A 87 0.93 -6.47 -15.91
C SER A 87 1.16 -5.92 -14.51
N ALA A 88 2.28 -5.24 -14.32
CA ALA A 88 2.51 -4.41 -13.16
C ALA A 88 3.26 -3.15 -13.62
N GLU A 89 2.68 -1.99 -13.37
CA GLU A 89 3.25 -0.70 -13.73
C GLU A 89 3.47 0.14 -12.47
N ILE A 90 4.70 0.62 -12.26
CA ILE A 90 5.08 1.44 -11.09
C ILE A 90 5.39 2.88 -11.50
N GLU A 91 5.20 3.23 -12.78
CA GLU A 91 5.53 4.58 -13.27
C GLU A 91 4.83 5.67 -12.47
N ARG A 92 3.67 5.33 -11.90
CA ARG A 92 2.71 6.29 -11.38
C ARG A 92 2.04 5.73 -10.12
N VAL A 93 2.15 6.45 -9.02
CA VAL A 93 1.45 6.15 -7.78
C VAL A 93 0.36 7.21 -7.58
N THR A 94 -0.87 6.76 -7.38
CA THR A 94 -2.03 7.65 -7.14
C THR A 94 -2.53 7.49 -5.71
N ALA A 95 -2.82 8.60 -5.04
CA ALA A 95 -3.46 8.64 -3.73
C ALA A 95 -4.71 9.51 -3.79
N LYS A 96 -5.78 9.10 -3.11
CA LYS A 96 -6.99 9.90 -2.93
C LYS A 96 -7.15 10.25 -1.47
N ILE A 97 -7.33 11.52 -1.16
CA ILE A 97 -7.34 12.02 0.21
C ILE A 97 -8.49 13.01 0.38
N GLY A 98 -9.32 12.80 1.40
CA GLY A 98 -10.43 13.71 1.73
C GLY A 98 -9.93 15.09 2.18
N PHE A 99 -10.72 16.15 1.90
CA PHE A 99 -10.37 17.53 2.25
C PHE A 99 -10.14 17.74 3.75
N ALA A 100 -10.89 17.03 4.58
CA ALA A 100 -10.77 17.10 6.04
C ALA A 100 -9.45 16.51 6.56
N ASN A 101 -8.79 15.64 5.79
CA ASN A 101 -7.57 14.97 6.23
C ASN A 101 -6.31 15.81 5.89
N ALA A 102 -6.24 16.99 6.51
CA ALA A 102 -5.12 17.91 6.38
C ALA A 102 -3.75 17.28 6.72
N PRO A 103 -3.61 16.39 7.73
CA PRO A 103 -2.34 15.71 8.00
C PRO A 103 -1.86 14.84 6.83
N SER A 104 -2.76 14.05 6.21
CA SER A 104 -2.40 13.24 5.05
C SER A 104 -2.11 14.10 3.83
N LEU A 105 -2.87 15.17 3.58
CA LEU A 105 -2.56 16.11 2.50
C LEU A 105 -1.15 16.67 2.65
N HIS A 106 -0.79 17.16 3.84
CA HIS A 106 0.55 17.69 4.13
C HIS A 106 1.66 16.64 3.97
N LEU A 107 1.45 15.42 4.47
CA LEU A 107 2.41 14.32 4.31
C LEU A 107 2.67 14.03 2.83
N PHE A 108 1.61 13.90 2.03
CA PHE A 108 1.74 13.52 0.63
C PHE A 108 2.34 14.64 -0.21
N THR A 109 1.93 15.90 -0.02
CA THR A 109 2.45 17.02 -0.82
C THR A 109 3.86 17.45 -0.39
N GLU A 110 4.10 17.64 0.91
CA GLU A 110 5.34 18.27 1.40
C GLU A 110 6.47 17.30 1.68
N ARG A 111 6.16 16.04 2.02
CA ARG A 111 7.17 15.04 2.44
C ARG A 111 7.38 13.96 1.41
N LEU A 112 6.30 13.47 0.82
CA LEU A 112 6.35 12.38 -0.15
C LEU A 112 6.41 12.85 -1.60
N GLY A 113 6.31 14.16 -1.87
CA GLY A 113 6.50 14.74 -3.20
C GLY A 113 5.40 14.37 -4.21
N PHE A 114 4.17 14.16 -3.74
CA PHE A 114 3.01 14.02 -4.60
C PHE A 114 2.50 15.38 -5.05
N THR A 115 1.91 15.42 -6.24
CA THR A 115 1.29 16.62 -6.81
C THR A 115 -0.20 16.40 -7.01
N GLU A 116 -1.01 17.44 -6.79
CA GLU A 116 -2.44 17.40 -7.07
C GLU A 116 -2.70 17.35 -8.58
N VAL A 117 -3.43 16.32 -9.02
CA VAL A 117 -3.81 16.14 -10.44
C VAL A 117 -5.31 16.35 -10.66
N SER A 118 -6.12 16.17 -9.63
CA SER A 118 -7.56 16.38 -9.71
C SER A 118 -8.16 16.65 -8.34
N ARG A 119 -9.27 17.39 -8.32
CA ARG A 119 -10.05 17.72 -7.14
C ARG A 119 -11.52 17.48 -7.39
N SER A 120 -12.16 16.69 -6.54
CA SER A 120 -13.59 16.45 -6.58
C SER A 120 -14.28 17.15 -5.42
N VAL A 121 -15.07 18.18 -5.75
CA VAL A 121 -15.92 18.85 -4.76
C VAL A 121 -17.13 18.00 -4.36
N VAL A 122 -17.58 17.09 -5.22
CA VAL A 122 -18.73 16.22 -4.96
C VAL A 122 -18.40 15.13 -3.95
N PHE A 123 -17.17 14.61 -4.02
CA PHE A 123 -16.67 13.57 -3.12
C PHE A 123 -15.79 14.13 -1.99
N GLU A 124 -15.66 15.46 -1.93
CA GLU A 124 -14.79 16.17 -0.99
C GLU A 124 -13.37 15.58 -0.88
N GLU A 125 -12.78 15.21 -2.03
CA GLU A 125 -11.47 14.55 -2.12
C GLU A 125 -10.53 15.18 -3.14
N VAL A 126 -9.23 15.08 -2.88
CA VAL A 126 -8.14 15.41 -3.80
C VAL A 126 -7.52 14.11 -4.30
N THR A 127 -7.28 14.02 -5.60
CA THR A 127 -6.44 12.99 -6.21
C THR A 127 -5.03 13.54 -6.42
N LEU A 128 -4.07 12.90 -5.77
CA LEU A 128 -2.65 13.18 -5.83
C LEU A 128 -1.93 12.11 -6.66
N GLU A 129 -0.89 12.51 -7.38
CA GLU A 129 -0.05 11.63 -8.17
C GLU A 129 1.43 11.86 -7.86
N ARG A 130 2.21 10.79 -7.83
CA ARG A 130 3.67 10.85 -7.90
C ARG A 130 4.16 9.98 -9.03
N ARG A 131 4.94 10.58 -9.93
CA ARG A 131 5.69 9.82 -10.94
C ARG A 131 7.02 9.37 -10.35
N LEU A 132 7.38 8.12 -10.64
CA LEU A 132 8.68 7.60 -10.23
C LEU A 132 9.76 7.96 -11.26
N GLU A 133 10.99 8.07 -10.77
CA GLU A 133 12.15 8.37 -11.60
C GLU A 133 12.30 7.34 -12.73
N PRO A 134 12.50 7.75 -14.00
CA PRO A 134 12.59 6.83 -15.12
C PRO A 134 13.67 5.75 -14.96
N ALA A 135 14.77 6.07 -14.27
CA ALA A 135 15.84 5.12 -13.99
C ALA A 135 15.36 3.98 -13.06
N LEU A 136 14.61 4.31 -12.00
CA LEU A 136 14.05 3.35 -11.07
C LEU A 136 12.99 2.48 -11.76
N VAL A 137 12.15 3.09 -12.62
CA VAL A 137 11.17 2.37 -13.43
C VAL A 137 11.87 1.37 -14.36
N ALA A 138 12.96 1.76 -15.01
CA ALA A 138 13.71 0.89 -15.91
C ALA A 138 14.34 -0.29 -15.15
N GLU A 139 14.94 -0.03 -13.99
CA GLU A 139 15.49 -1.09 -13.12
C GLU A 139 14.40 -2.08 -12.69
N TRP A 140 13.25 -1.56 -12.25
CA TRP A 140 12.13 -2.40 -11.84
C TRP A 140 11.56 -3.22 -13.00
N ARG A 141 11.39 -2.63 -14.17
CA ARG A 141 10.96 -3.34 -15.39
C ARG A 141 11.91 -4.47 -15.75
N ALA A 142 13.22 -4.24 -15.70
CA ALA A 142 14.22 -5.28 -15.96
C ALA A 142 14.12 -6.42 -14.93
N LEU A 143 13.95 -6.09 -13.65
CA LEU A 143 13.74 -7.07 -12.58
C LEU A 143 12.49 -7.91 -12.83
N VAL A 144 11.34 -7.27 -13.08
CA VAL A 144 10.06 -7.96 -13.35
C VAL A 144 10.16 -8.86 -14.56
N GLN A 145 10.77 -8.40 -15.67
CA GLN A 145 10.97 -9.22 -16.86
C GLN A 145 11.86 -10.44 -16.59
N SER A 146 12.96 -10.27 -15.84
CA SER A 146 13.83 -11.40 -15.48
C SER A 146 13.11 -12.44 -14.63
N ARG A 147 12.26 -11.99 -13.70
CA ARG A 147 11.46 -12.87 -12.83
C ARG A 147 10.33 -13.55 -13.58
N LYS A 148 9.67 -12.85 -14.51
CA LYS A 148 8.65 -13.42 -15.39
C LYS A 148 9.24 -14.54 -16.25
N LEU A 149 10.40 -14.30 -16.87
CA LEU A 149 11.10 -15.32 -17.66
C LEU A 149 11.44 -16.56 -16.82
N ALA A 150 11.93 -16.36 -15.59
CA ALA A 150 12.22 -17.46 -14.68
C ALA A 150 10.96 -18.25 -14.27
N TYR A 151 9.85 -17.56 -14.01
CA TYR A 151 8.57 -18.19 -13.69
C TYR A 151 8.01 -18.98 -14.87
N ASP A 152 7.99 -18.40 -16.06
CA ASP A 152 7.48 -19.06 -17.27
C ASP A 152 8.33 -20.31 -17.60
N THR A 153 9.64 -20.22 -17.46
CA THR A 153 10.55 -21.36 -17.69
C THR A 153 10.32 -22.48 -16.67
N ALA A 154 10.20 -22.14 -15.38
CA ALA A 154 9.92 -23.12 -14.33
C ALA A 154 8.53 -23.75 -14.48
N PHE A 155 7.54 -22.97 -14.91
CA PHE A 155 6.17 -23.44 -15.14
C PHE A 155 6.06 -24.39 -16.34
N VAL A 156 6.82 -24.13 -17.41
CA VAL A 156 6.93 -25.04 -18.56
C VAL A 156 7.65 -26.34 -18.17
N ALA A 157 8.74 -26.24 -17.38
CA ALA A 157 9.49 -27.41 -16.92
C ALA A 157 8.70 -28.31 -15.95
N ALA A 158 7.80 -27.75 -15.14
CA ALA A 158 6.95 -28.50 -14.22
C ALA A 158 5.77 -29.24 -14.90
N ARG A 159 5.55 -29.01 -16.20
CA ARG A 159 4.46 -29.61 -16.99
C ARG A 159 4.93 -30.54 -18.12
N ALA A 160 6.24 -30.73 -18.27
CA ALA A 160 6.87 -31.69 -19.19
C ALA A 160 7.29 -32.96 -18.42
#